data_AF-A0A416K781-F1
#
_entry.id   AF-A0A416K781-F1
#
_cell.length_a   1.000
_cell.length_b   1.000
_cell.length_c   1.000
_cell.angle_alpha   90.00
_cell.angle_beta   90.00
_cell.angle_gamma   90.00
#
_symmetry.space_group_name_H-M   'P 1'
#
loop_
_entity.id
_entity.type
_entity.pdbx_description
1 polymer ?
#
loop_
_entity_poly.entity_id
_entity_poly.type
_entity_poly.pdbx_seq_one_letter_code
_entity_poly.pdbx_strand_id
1 'polypeptide(L)'
;MLTLKKVKELVEAPSHAKRTPSPKMLFEEGIVLLRREFDQGSHLTVYNSGYVLFSAGKRNTVFHIHDCCGDYAYDAAEGKGDVIKEEYFENCEWHIRALFEGERKMEDNQAKCEGAGRSNVCVSYHALSEDWSEIADRTINMLEKIIENEAVHAMLAVLTDKQRDLIHQQFVLGKTHQEIADDMGISRGSVTRAVNQALERIRRKFDFEAHYELAAGGLA
;
A
#
# COMPACT_ATOMS: atom_id res chain seq x y z
N MET A 1 -0.59 10.98 -18.55
CA MET A 1 0.16 10.05 -17.69
C MET A 1 1.62 10.46 -17.66
N LEU A 2 2.18 10.76 -16.48
CA LEU A 2 3.60 11.12 -16.33
C LEU A 2 4.37 9.89 -15.82
N THR A 3 5.29 9.38 -16.64
CA THR A 3 5.97 8.11 -16.36
C THR A 3 7.20 8.29 -15.48
N LEU A 4 7.65 7.23 -14.80
CA LEU A 4 8.88 7.26 -14.00
C LEU A 4 10.08 7.74 -14.81
N LYS A 5 10.25 7.23 -16.03
CA LYS A 5 11.32 7.62 -16.95
C LYS A 5 11.38 9.13 -17.18
N LYS A 6 10.23 9.73 -17.47
CA LYS A 6 10.12 11.17 -17.71
C LYS A 6 10.44 11.98 -16.46
N VAL A 7 10.06 11.52 -15.26
CA VAL A 7 10.41 12.21 -14.02
C VAL A 7 11.91 12.16 -13.77
N LYS A 8 12.57 11.02 -14.02
CA LYS A 8 14.03 10.90 -13.96
C LYS A 8 14.74 11.82 -14.96
N GLU A 9 14.17 12.05 -16.14
CA GLU A 9 14.71 12.98 -17.14
C GLU A 9 14.53 14.46 -16.74
N LEU A 10 13.57 14.79 -15.86
CA LEU A 10 13.30 16.15 -15.42
C LEU A 10 14.21 16.64 -14.29
N VAL A 11 14.93 15.74 -13.62
CA VAL A 11 15.80 16.05 -12.48
C VAL A 11 17.21 15.54 -12.72
N GLU A 12 18.20 16.19 -12.09
CA GLU A 12 19.57 15.72 -12.20
C GLU A 12 19.78 14.44 -11.37
N ALA A 13 20.54 13.49 -11.92
CA ALA A 13 20.93 12.30 -11.17
C ALA A 13 21.77 12.68 -9.94
N PRO A 14 21.60 11.99 -8.80
CA PRO A 14 22.24 12.37 -7.57
C PRO A 14 23.74 12.12 -7.66
N SER A 15 24.54 13.09 -7.23
CA SER A 15 25.96 12.83 -6.99
C SER A 15 26.10 11.97 -5.74
N HIS A 16 26.73 10.80 -5.85
CA HIS A 16 26.96 9.87 -4.73
C HIS A 16 27.70 10.50 -3.51
N ALA A 17 28.29 11.69 -3.67
CA ALA A 17 28.93 12.44 -2.59
C ALA A 17 27.95 13.27 -1.73
N LYS A 18 26.73 13.53 -2.21
CA LYS A 18 25.76 14.36 -1.48
C LYS A 18 24.98 13.52 -0.47
N ARG A 19 25.03 13.98 0.77
CA ARG A 19 24.23 13.42 1.86
C ARG A 19 22.74 13.63 1.61
N THR A 20 21.93 12.61 1.87
CA THR A 20 20.46 12.68 1.76
C THR A 20 19.91 13.79 2.67
N PRO A 21 19.05 14.69 2.15
CA PRO A 21 18.46 15.78 2.91
C PRO A 21 17.45 15.25 3.95
N SER A 22 17.22 16.04 5.00
CA SER A 22 16.19 15.72 5.99
C SER A 22 14.79 16.09 5.46
N PRO A 23 13.71 15.45 5.94
CA PRO A 23 12.35 15.88 5.63
C PRO A 23 12.13 17.37 5.93
N LYS A 24 12.66 17.87 7.05
CA LYS A 24 12.57 19.29 7.44
C LYS A 24 13.19 20.21 6.39
N MET A 25 14.40 19.89 5.93
CA MET A 25 15.06 20.67 4.88
C MET A 25 14.24 20.70 3.60
N LEU A 26 13.66 19.55 3.20
CA LEU A 26 12.81 19.49 2.02
C LEU A 26 11.53 20.32 2.19
N PHE A 27 10.93 20.35 3.38
CA PHE A 27 9.77 21.20 3.64
C PHE A 27 10.08 22.69 3.65
N GLU A 28 11.24 23.09 4.19
CA GLU A 28 11.61 24.50 4.37
C GLU A 28 12.22 25.11 3.11
N GLU A 29 13.05 24.36 2.39
CA GLU A 29 13.88 24.86 1.28
C GLU A 29 13.56 24.18 -0.07
N GLY A 30 12.83 23.07 -0.04
CA GLY A 30 12.54 22.29 -1.24
C GLY A 30 11.47 22.93 -2.12
N ILE A 31 11.71 22.91 -3.44
CA ILE A 31 10.70 23.28 -4.44
C ILE A 31 9.98 22.01 -4.87
N VAL A 32 8.67 21.91 -4.59
CA VAL A 32 7.85 20.76 -4.99
C VAL A 32 7.70 20.73 -6.51
N LEU A 33 8.09 19.61 -7.12
CA LEU A 33 7.95 19.34 -8.55
C LEU A 33 6.68 18.53 -8.82
N LEU A 34 6.45 17.46 -8.06
CA LEU A 34 5.29 16.58 -8.17
C LEU A 34 4.80 16.20 -6.79
N ARG A 35 3.49 16.00 -6.67
CA ARG A 35 2.87 15.45 -5.47
C ARG A 35 1.79 14.45 -5.86
N ARG A 36 1.77 13.31 -5.19
CA ARG A 36 0.73 12.30 -5.28
C ARG A 36 0.20 12.03 -3.89
N GLU A 37 -1.09 12.27 -3.69
CA GLU A 37 -1.79 11.91 -2.47
C GLU A 37 -2.42 10.53 -2.62
N PHE A 38 -2.49 9.84 -1.50
CA PHE A 38 -3.13 8.54 -1.36
C PHE A 38 -4.09 8.58 -0.17
N ASP A 39 -4.85 7.51 0.02
CA ASP A 39 -5.81 7.42 1.11
C ASP A 39 -5.13 7.51 2.49
N GLN A 40 -5.91 7.94 3.50
CA GLN A 40 -5.50 8.01 4.91
C GLN A 40 -4.31 8.94 5.21
N GLY A 41 -4.11 9.98 4.39
CA GLY A 41 -3.14 11.06 4.66
C GLY A 41 -1.71 10.77 4.19
N SER A 42 -1.50 9.65 3.51
CA SER A 42 -0.22 9.29 2.92
C SER A 42 0.03 10.03 1.60
N HIS A 43 1.28 10.37 1.31
CA HIS A 43 1.62 11.07 0.08
C HIS A 43 3.10 10.89 -0.32
N LEU A 44 3.35 11.00 -1.62
CA LEU A 44 4.67 11.13 -2.22
C LEU A 44 4.86 12.57 -2.71
N THR A 45 5.98 13.19 -2.35
CA THR A 45 6.37 14.51 -2.85
C THR A 45 7.74 14.43 -3.49
N VAL A 46 7.82 14.69 -4.80
CA VAL A 46 9.08 14.82 -5.53
C VAL A 46 9.46 16.30 -5.56
N TYR A 47 10.68 16.61 -5.14
CA TYR A 47 11.25 17.95 -5.19
C TYR A 47 12.08 18.14 -6.46
N ASN A 48 12.27 19.39 -6.88
CA ASN A 48 13.07 19.74 -8.06
C ASN A 48 14.53 19.26 -7.96
N SER A 49 15.02 19.02 -6.74
CA SER A 49 16.30 18.40 -6.46
C SER A 49 16.36 16.88 -6.73
N GLY A 50 15.26 16.27 -7.19
CA GLY A 50 15.12 14.83 -7.45
C GLY A 50 14.87 13.95 -6.22
N TYR A 51 14.90 14.54 -5.02
CA TYR A 51 14.54 13.84 -3.78
C TYR A 51 13.03 13.66 -3.66
N VAL A 52 12.64 12.49 -3.18
CA VAL A 52 11.27 12.05 -2.93
C VAL A 52 11.10 11.91 -1.42
N LEU A 53 10.11 12.61 -0.88
CA LEU A 53 9.59 12.39 0.46
C LEU A 53 8.39 11.46 0.36
N PHE A 54 8.46 10.31 1.02
CA PHE A 54 7.31 9.45 1.27
C PHE A 54 6.85 9.60 2.71
N SER A 55 5.57 9.92 2.87
CA SER A 55 4.91 10.10 4.16
C SER A 55 3.76 9.11 4.28
N ALA A 56 3.76 8.32 5.36
CA ALA A 56 2.69 7.39 5.72
C ALA A 56 2.32 7.62 7.19
N GLY A 57 1.16 8.25 7.44
CA GLY A 57 0.77 8.70 8.77
C GLY A 57 1.81 9.65 9.40
N LYS A 58 2.33 9.30 10.58
CA LYS A 58 3.38 10.09 11.28
C LYS A 58 4.81 9.76 10.81
N ARG A 59 5.00 8.81 9.88
CA ARG A 59 6.32 8.32 9.45
C ARG A 59 6.72 8.92 8.11
N ASN A 60 8.02 9.21 7.97
CA ASN A 60 8.59 9.79 6.77
C ASN A 60 9.88 9.06 6.39
N THR A 61 10.11 8.90 5.09
CA THR A 61 11.40 8.49 4.54
C THR A 61 11.74 9.32 3.31
N VAL A 62 13.05 9.49 3.06
CA VAL A 62 13.57 10.30 1.96
C VAL A 62 14.51 9.46 1.11
N PHE A 63 14.32 9.51 -0.19
CA PHE A 63 15.17 8.83 -1.17
C PHE A 63 15.26 9.65 -2.45
N HIS A 64 16.17 9.30 -3.36
CA HIS A 64 16.22 9.97 -4.67
C HIS A 64 15.37 9.23 -5.70
N ILE A 65 14.74 9.92 -6.65
CA ILE A 65 13.92 9.26 -7.69
C ILE A 65 14.73 8.30 -8.56
N HIS A 66 16.04 8.52 -8.68
CA HIS A 66 16.96 7.60 -9.36
C HIS A 66 17.26 6.34 -8.56
N ASP A 67 16.94 6.29 -7.27
CA ASP A 67 17.00 5.05 -6.47
C ASP A 67 15.91 4.07 -6.88
N CYS A 68 14.86 4.52 -7.57
CA CYS A 68 13.82 3.67 -8.18
C CYS A 68 14.36 2.96 -9.43
N CYS A 69 15.42 2.17 -9.29
CA CYS A 69 16.10 1.47 -10.38
C CYS A 69 16.15 -0.05 -10.13
N GLY A 70 16.47 -0.77 -11.20
CA GLY A 70 16.56 -2.22 -11.21
C GLY A 70 15.22 -2.94 -11.02
N ASP A 71 15.29 -4.25 -11.19
CA ASP A 71 14.16 -5.16 -10.98
C ASP A 71 13.68 -5.09 -9.52
N TYR A 72 12.37 -5.20 -9.31
CA TYR A 72 11.78 -5.28 -7.97
C TYR A 72 11.45 -6.72 -7.64
N ALA A 73 12.18 -7.31 -6.69
CA ALA A 73 11.80 -8.56 -6.05
C ALA A 73 10.96 -8.23 -4.81
N TYR A 74 9.80 -8.87 -4.69
CA TYR A 74 8.99 -8.81 -3.48
C TYR A 74 8.90 -10.21 -2.87
N ASP A 75 9.03 -10.28 -1.56
CA ASP A 75 8.91 -11.54 -0.84
C ASP A 75 7.43 -11.79 -0.51
N ALA A 76 6.79 -12.69 -1.26
CA ALA A 76 5.48 -13.19 -0.87
C ALA A 76 5.62 -14.06 0.40
N ALA A 77 4.62 -14.01 1.30
CA ALA A 77 4.62 -14.74 2.57
C ALA A 77 4.88 -16.26 2.47
N GLU A 78 4.69 -16.86 1.29
CA GLU A 78 4.93 -18.29 1.02
C GLU A 78 6.14 -18.59 0.11
N GLY A 79 7.05 -17.63 -0.10
CA GLY A 79 8.22 -17.84 -0.97
C GLY A 79 7.91 -17.88 -2.47
N LYS A 80 6.70 -17.51 -2.87
CA LYS A 80 6.27 -17.28 -4.28
C LYS A 80 6.55 -15.82 -4.70
N GLY A 81 7.70 -15.29 -4.32
CA GLY A 81 8.08 -13.94 -4.70
C GLY A 81 8.34 -13.88 -6.21
N ASP A 82 7.66 -12.97 -6.91
CA ASP A 82 7.93 -12.69 -8.31
C ASP A 82 8.80 -11.44 -8.48
N VAL A 83 9.45 -11.34 -9.64
CA VAL A 83 10.32 -10.21 -9.98
C VAL A 83 9.66 -9.36 -11.05
N ILE A 84 9.33 -8.13 -10.71
CA ILE A 84 8.81 -7.14 -11.66
C ILE A 84 10.00 -6.42 -12.32
N LYS A 85 10.06 -6.46 -13.65
CA LYS A 85 11.15 -5.87 -14.43
C LYS A 85 11.20 -4.35 -14.33
N GLU A 86 12.41 -3.79 -14.31
CA GLU A 86 12.63 -2.34 -14.32
C GLU A 86 11.88 -1.63 -15.46
N GLU A 87 11.91 -2.22 -16.66
CA GLU A 87 11.25 -1.66 -17.86
C GLU A 87 9.74 -1.43 -17.68
N TYR A 88 9.07 -2.28 -16.89
CA TYR A 88 7.67 -2.09 -16.56
C TYR A 88 7.48 -0.80 -15.77
N PHE A 89 8.31 -0.57 -14.75
CA PHE A 89 8.23 0.61 -13.90
C PHE A 89 8.60 1.90 -14.62
N GLU A 90 9.59 1.88 -15.52
CA GLU A 90 10.01 3.04 -16.32
C GLU A 90 8.84 3.61 -17.15
N ASN A 91 7.95 2.73 -17.63
CA ASN A 91 6.80 3.07 -18.46
C ASN A 91 5.51 3.30 -17.65
N CYS A 92 5.49 2.90 -16.38
CA CYS A 92 4.39 3.14 -15.45
C CYS A 92 4.36 4.59 -14.95
N GLU A 93 3.23 4.97 -14.33
CA GLU A 93 3.14 6.24 -13.60
C GLU A 93 4.24 6.33 -12.53
N TRP A 94 4.87 7.50 -12.43
CA TRP A 94 6.06 7.70 -11.59
C TRP A 94 5.88 7.27 -10.13
N HIS A 95 4.66 7.46 -9.61
CA HIS A 95 4.33 7.20 -8.21
C HIS A 95 4.23 5.71 -7.89
N ILE A 96 4.11 4.83 -8.89
CA ILE A 96 4.00 3.38 -8.67
C ILE A 96 5.31 2.85 -8.09
N ARG A 97 6.44 2.94 -8.80
CA ARG A 97 7.72 2.45 -8.27
C ARG A 97 8.19 3.24 -7.04
N ALA A 98 7.93 4.54 -7.01
CA ALA A 98 8.28 5.37 -5.87
C ALA A 98 7.53 4.94 -4.59
N LEU A 99 6.31 4.43 -4.71
CA LEU A 99 5.59 3.86 -3.57
C LEU A 99 6.26 2.59 -3.04
N PHE A 100 6.60 1.65 -3.92
CA PHE A 100 7.33 0.42 -3.56
C PHE A 100 8.67 0.72 -2.89
N GLU A 101 9.43 1.67 -3.45
CA GLU A 101 10.71 2.08 -2.90
C GLU A 101 10.56 2.79 -1.53
N GLY A 102 9.50 3.59 -1.37
CA GLY A 102 9.18 4.28 -0.13
C GLY A 102 8.84 3.32 1.01
N GLU A 103 7.95 2.36 0.77
CA GLU A 103 7.56 1.34 1.76
C GLU A 103 8.75 0.48 2.17
N ARG A 104 9.51 -0.06 1.21
CA ARG A 104 10.71 -0.85 1.49
C ARG A 104 11.73 -0.09 2.35
N LYS A 105 11.99 1.18 2.02
CA LYS A 105 12.90 2.01 2.84
C LYS A 105 12.33 2.30 4.23
N MET A 106 11.02 2.43 4.36
CA MET A 106 10.37 2.62 5.65
C MET A 106 10.49 1.36 6.52
N GLU A 107 10.27 0.17 5.94
CA GLU A 107 10.47 -1.12 6.59
C GLU A 107 11.93 -1.34 7.01
N ASP A 108 12.89 -1.11 6.11
CA ASP A 108 14.33 -1.22 6.41
C ASP A 108 14.75 -0.30 7.56
N ASN A 109 14.24 0.93 7.58
CA ASN A 109 14.50 1.88 8.65
C ASN A 109 13.91 1.39 9.98
N GLN A 110 12.70 0.82 9.96
CA GLN A 110 12.08 0.23 11.15
C GLN A 110 12.88 -0.97 11.67
N ALA A 111 13.28 -1.90 10.79
CA ALA A 111 14.06 -3.07 11.15
C ALA A 111 15.41 -2.70 11.78
N LYS A 112 16.07 -1.65 11.27
CA LYS A 112 17.30 -1.10 11.87
C LYS A 112 17.07 -0.53 13.28
N CYS A 113 15.95 0.16 13.50
CA CYS A 113 15.59 0.67 14.82
C CYS A 113 15.27 -0.46 15.81
N GLU A 114 14.54 -1.50 15.38
CA GLU A 114 14.19 -2.65 16.23
C GLU A 114 15.42 -3.54 16.53
N GLY A 115 16.33 -3.70 15.57
CA GLY A 115 17.60 -4.40 15.75
C GLY A 115 18.61 -3.65 16.64
N ALA A 116 18.67 -2.32 16.53
CA ALA A 116 19.50 -1.47 17.39
C ALA A 116 19.01 -1.40 18.84
N GLY A 117 17.77 -1.80 19.13
CA GLY A 117 17.27 -2.00 20.49
C GLY A 117 18.03 -3.05 21.31
N ARG A 118 18.95 -3.82 20.70
CA ARG A 118 19.84 -4.77 21.38
C ARG A 118 21.29 -4.31 21.54
N SER A 119 21.73 -3.22 20.92
CA SER A 119 23.08 -2.69 21.11
C SER A 119 23.07 -1.17 21.23
N ASN A 120 23.66 -0.69 22.33
CA ASN A 120 23.61 0.67 22.83
C ASN A 120 24.38 1.68 21.96
N VAL A 121 24.02 1.85 20.68
CA VAL A 121 24.55 2.88 19.78
C VAL A 121 23.42 3.46 18.94
N CYS A 122 22.68 4.37 19.56
CA CYS A 122 21.78 5.29 18.89
C CYS A 122 22.66 6.33 18.16
N VAL A 123 22.89 6.17 16.85
CA VAL A 123 23.53 7.23 16.06
C VAL A 123 22.48 8.30 15.76
N SER A 124 22.63 9.43 16.43
CA SER A 124 21.85 10.65 16.29
C SER A 124 21.73 11.12 14.82
N TYR A 125 20.50 11.34 14.38
CA TYR A 125 20.12 12.63 13.80
C TYR A 125 19.03 13.27 14.69
N HIS A 126 19.52 14.03 15.66
CA HIS A 126 18.77 15.01 16.46
C HIS A 126 18.12 16.06 15.50
N ALA A 127 16.88 16.53 15.66
CA ALA A 127 15.99 16.56 16.82
C ALA A 127 14.52 16.47 16.34
N LEU A 128 13.78 15.45 16.79
CA LEU A 128 12.73 15.53 17.81
C LEU A 128 11.60 16.53 17.48
N SER A 129 10.45 16.00 17.05
CA SER A 129 9.22 16.39 17.72
C SER A 129 8.96 15.33 18.78
N GLU A 130 8.97 15.79 20.02
CA GLU A 130 8.59 15.08 21.22
C GLU A 130 7.12 14.67 21.10
N ASP A 131 6.88 13.37 20.92
CA ASP A 131 5.68 12.62 21.37
C ASP A 131 5.82 11.15 20.94
N TRP A 132 6.99 10.56 21.20
CA TRP A 132 7.30 9.17 20.89
C TRP A 132 6.68 8.16 21.88
N SER A 133 5.74 8.61 22.73
CA SER A 133 4.97 7.71 23.59
C SER A 133 3.71 7.17 22.92
N GLU A 134 3.34 7.66 21.74
CA GLU A 134 2.28 7.03 20.95
C GLU A 134 2.92 6.13 19.91
N ILE A 135 2.96 4.83 20.26
CA ILE A 135 3.25 3.69 19.38
C ILE A 135 2.91 4.07 17.95
N ALA A 136 3.94 4.32 17.14
CA ALA A 136 3.77 4.65 15.73
C ALA A 136 2.93 3.54 15.13
N ASP A 137 1.71 3.87 14.70
CA ASP A 137 0.69 2.92 14.22
C ASP A 137 1.34 1.89 13.28
N ARG A 138 1.62 0.69 13.81
CA ARG A 138 2.30 -0.39 13.09
C ARG A 138 1.46 -0.93 11.94
N THR A 139 0.24 -0.42 11.80
CA THR A 139 -0.84 -0.92 10.95
C THR A 139 -1.02 -0.13 9.65
N ILE A 140 -0.11 0.79 9.31
CA ILE A 140 -0.18 1.57 8.06
C ILE A 140 0.89 1.07 7.08
N ASN A 141 0.71 -0.13 6.54
CA ASN A 141 1.36 -0.53 5.27
C ASN A 141 0.44 -0.07 4.14
N MET A 142 0.87 0.93 3.37
CA MET A 142 0.02 1.53 2.34
C MET A 142 -0.14 0.63 1.11
N LEU A 143 0.88 -0.18 0.80
CA LEU A 143 0.80 -1.16 -0.28
C LEU A 143 -0.21 -2.25 0.05
N GLU A 144 -0.17 -2.81 1.27
CA GLU A 144 -1.18 -3.79 1.70
C GLU A 144 -2.59 -3.21 1.58
N LYS A 145 -2.81 -1.98 2.01
CA LYS A 145 -4.14 -1.33 1.91
C LYS A 145 -4.59 -1.10 0.48
N ILE A 146 -3.70 -0.69 -0.42
CA ILE A 146 -4.04 -0.53 -1.85
C ILE A 146 -4.36 -1.89 -2.45
N ILE A 147 -3.55 -2.92 -2.17
CA ILE A 147 -3.78 -4.28 -2.65
C ILE A 147 -5.10 -4.83 -2.11
N GLU A 148 -5.39 -4.67 -0.82
CA GLU A 148 -6.66 -5.06 -0.21
C GLU A 148 -7.84 -4.34 -0.87
N ASN A 149 -7.73 -3.02 -1.06
CA ASN A 149 -8.79 -2.24 -1.69
C ASN A 149 -9.01 -2.65 -3.15
N GLU A 150 -7.96 -2.83 -3.93
CA GLU A 150 -8.04 -3.32 -5.31
C GLU A 150 -8.62 -4.74 -5.38
N ALA A 151 -8.21 -5.64 -4.48
CA ALA A 151 -8.74 -6.99 -4.38
C ALA A 151 -10.24 -6.98 -4.05
N VAL A 152 -10.67 -6.16 -3.08
CA VAL A 152 -12.09 -5.96 -2.76
C VAL A 152 -12.85 -5.40 -3.95
N HIS A 153 -12.31 -4.38 -4.63
CA HIS A 153 -12.93 -3.82 -5.83
C HIS A 153 -13.06 -4.85 -6.95
N ALA A 154 -12.03 -5.67 -7.19
CA ALA A 154 -12.07 -6.76 -8.15
C ALA A 154 -13.13 -7.81 -7.77
N MET A 155 -13.25 -8.16 -6.48
CA MET A 155 -14.30 -9.06 -5.98
C MET A 155 -15.70 -8.49 -6.21
N LEU A 156 -15.90 -7.20 -5.92
CA LEU A 156 -17.17 -6.50 -6.13
C LEU A 156 -17.50 -6.30 -7.63
N ALA A 157 -16.51 -6.30 -8.52
CA ALA A 157 -16.72 -6.20 -9.97
C ALA A 157 -17.31 -7.50 -10.57
N VAL A 158 -17.11 -8.65 -9.92
CA VAL A 158 -17.69 -9.94 -10.34
C VAL A 158 -19.18 -10.05 -9.99
N LEU A 159 -19.63 -9.22 -9.05
CA LEU A 159 -21.01 -9.17 -8.62
C LEU A 159 -21.86 -8.31 -9.56
N THR A 160 -23.14 -8.68 -9.70
CA THR A 160 -24.14 -7.77 -10.28
C THR A 160 -24.37 -6.59 -9.35
N ASP A 161 -24.84 -5.45 -9.86
CA ASP A 161 -25.06 -4.25 -9.03
C ASP A 161 -25.98 -4.52 -7.84
N LYS A 162 -27.01 -5.35 -8.04
CA LYS A 162 -27.91 -5.80 -6.95
C LYS A 162 -27.19 -6.66 -5.90
N GLN A 163 -26.23 -7.48 -6.29
CA GLN A 163 -25.40 -8.27 -5.37
C GLN A 163 -24.36 -7.42 -4.66
N ARG A 164 -23.77 -6.44 -5.36
CA ARG A 164 -22.81 -5.49 -4.79
C ARG A 164 -23.46 -4.66 -3.69
N ASP A 165 -24.68 -4.16 -3.94
CA ASP A 165 -25.46 -3.42 -2.94
C ASP A 165 -25.78 -4.29 -1.71
N LEU A 166 -26.21 -5.53 -1.91
CA LEU A 166 -26.46 -6.49 -0.82
C LEU A 166 -25.20 -6.77 0.03
N ILE A 167 -24.05 -7.00 -0.61
CA ILE A 167 -22.78 -7.23 0.08
C ILE A 167 -22.32 -5.97 0.83
N HIS A 168 -22.47 -4.79 0.23
CA HIS A 168 -22.15 -3.52 0.89
C HIS A 168 -23.05 -3.29 2.11
N GLN A 169 -24.36 -3.50 2.01
CA GLN A 169 -25.27 -3.34 3.15
C GLN A 169 -24.97 -4.32 4.29
N GLN A 170 -24.65 -5.58 3.97
CA GLN A 170 -24.37 -6.60 4.98
C GLN A 170 -22.98 -6.47 5.62
N PHE A 171 -21.94 -6.26 4.83
CA PHE A 171 -20.55 -6.36 5.29
C PHE A 171 -19.87 -5.02 5.54
N VAL A 172 -20.32 -3.94 4.88
CA VAL A 172 -19.76 -2.59 5.10
C VAL A 172 -20.62 -1.80 6.09
N LEU A 173 -21.95 -1.84 5.93
CA LEU A 173 -22.87 -1.11 6.81
C LEU A 173 -23.35 -1.95 8.02
N GLY A 174 -23.01 -3.23 8.08
CA GLY A 174 -23.32 -4.11 9.21
C GLY A 174 -24.80 -4.40 9.42
N LYS A 175 -25.66 -4.16 8.42
CA LYS A 175 -27.10 -4.43 8.52
C LYS A 175 -27.37 -5.92 8.59
N THR A 176 -28.48 -6.29 9.22
CA THR A 176 -28.98 -7.67 9.23
C THR A 176 -29.74 -7.99 7.94
N HIS A 177 -29.85 -9.27 7.58
CA HIS A 177 -30.67 -9.69 6.44
C HIS A 177 -32.14 -9.25 6.54
N GLN A 178 -32.65 -8.98 7.75
CA GLN A 178 -34.01 -8.49 7.95
C GLN A 178 -34.10 -6.99 7.63
N GLU A 179 -33.17 -6.17 8.13
CA GLU A 179 -33.13 -4.74 7.81
C GLU A 179 -32.92 -4.49 6.30
N ILE A 180 -32.07 -5.30 5.66
CA ILE A 180 -31.88 -5.24 4.20
C ILE A 180 -33.15 -5.64 3.45
N ALA A 181 -33.89 -6.63 3.96
CA ALA A 181 -35.14 -7.07 3.36
C ALA A 181 -36.22 -5.97 3.43
N ASP A 182 -36.29 -5.31 4.58
CA ASP A 182 -37.22 -4.20 4.83
C ASP A 182 -36.86 -2.98 3.96
N ASP A 183 -35.57 -2.64 3.83
CA ASP A 183 -35.08 -1.54 2.98
C ASP A 183 -35.30 -1.79 1.48
N MET A 184 -35.09 -3.03 1.03
CA MET A 184 -35.21 -3.38 -0.38
C MET A 184 -36.62 -3.84 -0.79
N GLY A 185 -37.57 -3.91 0.15
CA GLY A 185 -38.94 -4.37 -0.10
C GLY A 185 -39.03 -5.81 -0.60
N ILE A 186 -38.10 -6.68 -0.20
CA ILE A 186 -38.04 -8.10 -0.59
C ILE A 186 -38.08 -9.01 0.63
N SER A 187 -38.28 -10.31 0.44
CA SER A 187 -38.26 -11.25 1.56
C SER A 187 -36.84 -11.50 2.09
N ARG A 188 -36.69 -11.66 3.41
CA ARG A 188 -35.44 -12.05 4.07
C ARG A 188 -34.79 -13.29 3.43
N GLY A 189 -35.60 -14.28 3.05
CA GLY A 189 -35.11 -15.48 2.36
C GLY A 189 -34.51 -15.18 0.97
N SER A 190 -34.99 -14.14 0.30
CA SER A 190 -34.42 -13.67 -0.97
C SER A 190 -33.10 -12.93 -0.76
N VAL A 191 -32.98 -12.15 0.31
CA VAL A 191 -31.70 -11.53 0.73
C VAL A 191 -30.65 -12.60 1.01
N THR A 192 -30.96 -13.57 1.88
CA THR A 192 -30.02 -14.66 2.22
C THR A 192 -29.55 -15.43 0.98
N ARG A 193 -30.47 -15.78 0.07
CA ARG A 193 -30.12 -16.45 -1.17
C ARG A 193 -29.21 -15.60 -2.05
N ALA A 194 -29.54 -14.32 -2.23
CA ALA A 194 -28.77 -13.42 -3.10
C ALA A 194 -27.37 -13.11 -2.55
N VAL A 195 -27.23 -12.97 -1.23
CA VAL A 195 -25.93 -12.85 -0.53
C VAL A 195 -25.11 -14.12 -0.73
N ASN A 196 -25.67 -15.30 -0.46
CA ASN A 196 -24.95 -16.57 -0.67
C ASN A 196 -24.56 -16.76 -2.15
N GLN A 197 -25.42 -16.37 -3.08
CA GLN A 197 -25.12 -16.44 -4.52
C GLN A 197 -24.02 -15.45 -4.94
N ALA A 198 -23.92 -14.30 -4.27
CA ALA A 198 -22.84 -13.34 -4.46
C ALA A 198 -21.51 -13.90 -3.94
N LEU A 199 -21.50 -14.44 -2.71
CA LEU A 199 -20.33 -15.07 -2.11
C LEU A 199 -19.84 -16.26 -2.95
N GLU A 200 -20.76 -17.11 -3.44
CA GLU A 200 -20.43 -18.21 -4.35
C GLU A 200 -19.84 -17.74 -5.69
N ARG A 201 -20.35 -16.62 -6.23
CA ARG A 201 -19.77 -16.02 -7.46
C ARG A 201 -18.37 -15.49 -7.24
N ILE A 202 -18.12 -14.87 -6.08
CA ILE A 202 -16.78 -14.46 -5.68
C ILE A 202 -15.89 -15.69 -5.54
N ARG A 203 -16.31 -16.70 -4.76
CA ARG A 203 -15.54 -17.94 -4.52
C ARG A 203 -15.18 -18.70 -5.79
N ARG A 204 -16.08 -18.76 -6.79
CA ARG A 204 -15.80 -19.44 -8.07
C ARG A 204 -14.83 -18.70 -8.98
N LYS A 205 -14.78 -17.37 -8.88
CA LYS A 205 -13.89 -16.53 -9.70
C LYS A 205 -12.54 -16.30 -9.05
N PHE A 206 -12.55 -16.16 -7.74
CA PHE A 206 -11.40 -16.05 -6.88
C PHE A 206 -11.36 -17.37 -6.11
N ASP A 207 -10.85 -18.40 -6.76
CA ASP A 207 -10.71 -19.72 -6.18
C ASP A 207 -9.67 -19.63 -5.04
N PHE A 208 -10.11 -19.18 -3.87
CA PHE A 208 -9.27 -19.07 -2.68
C PHE A 208 -8.75 -20.44 -2.24
N GLU A 209 -9.42 -21.52 -2.65
CA GLU A 209 -9.06 -22.90 -2.39
C GLU A 209 -7.82 -23.29 -3.24
N ALA A 210 -7.70 -22.86 -4.49
CA ALA A 210 -6.43 -23.00 -5.25
C ALA A 210 -5.26 -22.15 -4.69
N HIS A 211 -5.57 -21.08 -3.94
CA HIS A 211 -4.57 -20.22 -3.29
C HIS A 211 -4.25 -20.60 -1.83
N TYR A 212 -5.09 -21.40 -1.14
CA TYR A 212 -4.93 -21.82 0.27
C TYR A 212 -5.20 -23.31 0.55
N GLU A 213 -5.36 -24.18 -0.45
CA GLU A 213 -5.37 -25.64 -0.25
C GLU A 213 -3.95 -26.17 -0.06
N LEU A 214 -3.51 -26.13 1.19
CA LEU A 214 -2.79 -27.22 1.83
C LEU A 214 -3.01 -27.17 3.36
N ALA A 215 -4.25 -26.99 3.81
CA ALA A 215 -4.58 -27.00 5.24
C ALA A 215 -5.63 -28.05 5.66
N ALA A 216 -6.15 -28.88 4.76
CA ALA A 216 -7.08 -29.94 5.15
C ALA A 216 -6.92 -31.20 4.30
N GLY A 217 -5.98 -32.08 4.66
CA GLY A 217 -5.89 -33.41 4.04
C GLY A 217 -4.71 -34.24 4.50
N GLY A 218 -4.76 -34.77 5.72
CA GLY A 218 -3.74 -35.72 6.19
C GLY A 218 -3.83 -36.13 7.65
N LEU A 219 -5.04 -36.45 8.15
CA LEU A 219 -5.19 -37.30 9.33
C LEU A 219 -5.74 -38.65 8.86
N ALA A 220 -4.84 -39.56 8.52
CA ALA A 220 -4.98 -41.00 8.59
C ALA A 220 -3.58 -41.63 8.62
#